data_AF-A0A7S2MBK3-F1
#
_entry.id   AF-A0A7S2MBK3-F1
#
_cell.length_a   1.000
_cell.length_b   1.000
_cell.length_c   1.000
_cell.angle_alpha   90.00
_cell.angle_beta   90.00
_cell.angle_gamma   90.00
#
_symmetry.space_group_name_H-M   'P 1'
#
loop_
_entity.id
_entity.type
_entity.pdbx_description
1 polymer ?
#
loop_
_entity_poly.entity_id
_entity_poly.type
_entity_poly.pdbx_seq_one_letter_code
_entity_poly.pdbx_strand_id
1 'polypeptide(L)'
;MDPVSEVLDLQTDRFGGFFLGSKFSAFECALWPHYQRIPIILGTYRGVRLDDDPRLERMDMWAKAVAARPSVRRTIVDEARLMDNYSGYADGSATSDAAKKYAKN
;
A
#
# COMPACT_ATOMS: atom_id res chain seq x y z
N MET A 1 -10.68 30.43 10.88
CA MET A 1 -10.70 29.51 9.72
C MET A 1 -11.36 28.24 10.21
N ASP A 2 -12.35 27.71 9.47
CA ASP A 2 -13.07 26.50 9.89
C ASP A 2 -12.15 25.27 9.65
N PRO A 3 -11.90 24.40 10.64
CA PRO A 3 -11.08 23.20 10.45
C PRO A 3 -11.58 22.30 9.32
N VAL A 4 -12.86 22.33 8.98
CA VAL A 4 -13.41 21.58 7.82
C VAL A 4 -12.94 22.19 6.49
N SER A 5 -12.86 23.53 6.41
CA SER A 5 -12.34 24.23 5.22
C SER A 5 -10.85 23.99 4.99
N GLU A 6 -10.06 23.84 6.06
CA GLU A 6 -8.62 23.56 5.97
C GLU A 6 -8.34 22.13 5.46
N VAL A 7 -9.16 21.15 5.88
CA VAL A 7 -9.09 19.78 5.36
C VAL A 7 -9.50 19.70 3.89
N LEU A 8 -10.51 20.46 3.46
CA LEU A 8 -10.93 20.54 2.07
C LEU A 8 -9.89 21.25 1.19
N ASP A 9 -9.22 22.29 1.68
CA ASP A 9 -8.11 22.94 0.96
C ASP A 9 -6.84 22.07 0.92
N LEU A 10 -6.61 21.18 1.88
CA LEU A 10 -5.57 20.15 1.74
C LEU A 10 -5.90 19.11 0.64
N GLN A 11 -7.17 18.97 0.25
CA GLN A 11 -7.58 18.16 -0.90
C GLN A 11 -7.45 18.90 -2.24
N THR A 12 -7.13 20.21 -2.25
CA THR A 12 -7.03 20.99 -3.50
C THR A 12 -5.65 20.97 -4.15
N ASP A 13 -4.58 20.53 -3.47
CA ASP A 13 -3.31 20.17 -4.12
C ASP A 13 -3.42 18.79 -4.79
N ARG A 14 -4.30 18.71 -5.81
CA ARG A 14 -4.51 17.51 -6.63
C ARG A 14 -3.26 17.06 -7.38
N PHE A 15 -2.22 17.90 -7.41
CA PHE A 15 -0.98 17.67 -8.13
C PHE A 15 0.14 17.11 -7.26
N GLY A 16 0.01 17.16 -5.93
CA GLY A 16 1.03 16.65 -5.03
C GLY A 16 1.12 15.12 -5.00
N GLY A 17 2.33 14.57 -4.93
CA GLY A 17 2.58 13.12 -5.01
C GLY A 17 2.11 12.29 -3.80
N PHE A 18 1.61 12.90 -2.72
CA PHE A 18 1.23 12.23 -1.48
C PHE A 18 -0.27 12.42 -1.18
N PHE A 19 -0.75 11.78 -0.11
CA PHE A 19 -2.15 11.83 0.29
C PHE A 19 -2.61 13.25 0.67
N LEU A 20 -1.77 13.99 1.40
CA LEU A 20 -2.01 15.41 1.75
C LEU A 20 -1.39 16.36 0.71
N GLY A 21 -1.49 16.00 -0.57
CA GLY A 21 -0.88 16.74 -1.67
C GLY A 21 0.65 16.61 -1.68
N SER A 22 1.37 17.73 -1.61
CA SER A 22 2.84 17.75 -1.66
C SER A 22 3.54 17.32 -0.36
N LYS A 23 2.79 17.11 0.73
CA LYS A 23 3.33 16.74 2.06
C LYS A 23 3.25 15.25 2.32
N PHE A 24 4.41 14.63 2.55
CA PHE A 24 4.48 13.26 3.06
C PHE A 24 4.11 13.21 4.53
N SER A 25 3.34 12.20 4.91
CA SER A 25 2.65 12.15 6.18
C SER A 25 2.65 10.74 6.79
N ALA A 26 2.03 10.61 7.97
CA ALA A 26 1.82 9.32 8.60
C ALA A 26 0.98 8.36 7.74
N PHE A 27 0.16 8.89 6.81
CA PHE A 27 -0.61 8.06 5.88
C PHE A 27 0.30 7.17 5.04
N GLU A 28 1.34 7.75 4.43
CA GLU A 28 2.28 6.98 3.62
C GLU A 28 3.04 5.95 4.47
N CYS A 29 3.45 6.33 5.68
CA CYS A 29 4.12 5.41 6.61
C CYS A 29 3.24 4.20 6.97
N ALA A 30 1.95 4.43 7.17
CA ALA A 30 1.01 3.38 7.52
C ALA A 30 0.66 2.50 6.31
N LEU A 31 0.44 3.10 5.13
CA LEU A 31 -0.09 2.38 3.97
C LEU A 31 0.99 1.72 3.11
N TRP A 32 2.13 2.39 2.90
CA TRP A 32 3.18 1.92 1.98
C TRP A 32 3.64 0.48 2.24
N PRO A 33 3.88 0.05 3.50
CA PRO A 33 4.33 -1.31 3.76
C PRO A 33 3.35 -2.38 3.29
N HIS A 34 2.05 -2.07 3.28
CA HIS A 34 1.00 -2.96 2.78
C HIS A 34 0.84 -2.85 1.27
N TYR A 35 0.91 -1.62 0.72
CA TYR A 35 0.76 -1.40 -0.71
C TYR A 35 1.83 -2.12 -1.52
N GLN A 36 3.11 -2.04 -1.13
CA GLN A 36 4.20 -2.73 -1.84
C GLN A 36 4.02 -4.26 -1.90
N ARG A 37 3.23 -4.83 -0.98
CA ARG A 37 2.95 -6.28 -0.93
C ARG A 37 1.90 -6.70 -1.93
N ILE A 38 1.06 -5.79 -2.43
CA ILE A 38 0.01 -6.14 -3.41
C ILE A 38 0.62 -6.73 -4.69
N PRO A 39 1.49 -6.02 -5.44
CA PRO A 39 2.03 -6.56 -6.68
C PRO A 39 2.91 -7.80 -6.46
N ILE A 40 3.61 -7.89 -5.32
CA ILE A 40 4.50 -9.03 -5.02
C ILE A 40 3.69 -10.26 -4.58
N ILE A 41 2.96 -10.12 -3.47
CA ILE A 41 2.31 -11.25 -2.79
C ILE A 41 1.01 -11.61 -3.48
N LEU A 42 0.13 -10.63 -3.70
CA LEU A 42 -1.15 -10.88 -4.37
C LEU A 42 -0.95 -11.14 -5.87
N GLY A 43 0.05 -10.52 -6.49
CA GLY A 43 0.48 -10.88 -7.84
C GLY A 43 0.89 -12.34 -7.94
N THR A 44 1.78 -12.80 -7.06
CA THR A 44 2.27 -14.20 -7.10
C THR A 44 1.20 -15.22 -6.73
N TYR A 45 0.48 -15.01 -5.63
CA TYR A 45 -0.43 -16.05 -5.10
C TYR A 45 -1.87 -15.95 -5.58
N ARG A 46 -2.28 -14.82 -6.18
CA ARG A 46 -3.68 -14.56 -6.57
C ARG A 46 -3.82 -13.93 -7.97
N GLY A 47 -2.73 -13.68 -8.68
CA GLY A 47 -2.75 -13.08 -10.02
C GLY A 47 -3.24 -11.62 -10.05
N VAL A 48 -3.22 -10.92 -8.90
CA VAL A 48 -3.63 -9.51 -8.84
C VAL A 48 -2.57 -8.64 -9.51
N ARG A 49 -3.01 -7.82 -10.45
CA ARG A 49 -2.18 -6.87 -11.18
C ARG A 49 -2.75 -5.46 -11.04
N LEU A 50 -1.88 -4.50 -10.76
CA LEU A 50 -2.23 -3.09 -10.59
C LEU A 50 -1.76 -2.23 -11.77
N ASP A 51 -0.96 -2.81 -12.65
CA ASP A 51 -0.53 -2.24 -13.91
C ASP A 51 -1.70 -2.05 -14.88
N ASP A 52 -1.60 -1.00 -15.70
CA ASP A 52 -2.43 -0.75 -16.88
C ASP A 52 -3.93 -0.44 -16.67
N ASP A 53 -4.39 -0.18 -15.43
CA ASP A 53 -5.73 0.37 -15.20
C ASP A 53 -5.70 1.90 -15.14
N PRO A 54 -6.27 2.63 -16.12
CA PRO A 54 -6.28 4.09 -16.13
C PRO A 54 -7.02 4.69 -14.93
N ARG A 55 -7.91 3.94 -14.28
CA ARG A 55 -8.59 4.38 -13.04
C ARG A 55 -7.63 4.48 -11.85
N LEU A 56 -6.44 3.86 -11.95
CA LEU A 56 -5.43 3.80 -10.91
C LEU A 56 -4.27 4.78 -11.13
N GLU A 57 -4.35 5.69 -12.12
CA GLU A 57 -3.28 6.66 -12.44
C GLU A 57 -2.82 7.47 -11.22
N ARG A 58 -3.76 7.95 -10.40
CA ARG A 58 -3.44 8.69 -9.17
C ARG A 58 -2.67 7.82 -8.15
N MET A 59 -3.01 6.54 -8.09
CA MET A 59 -2.39 5.58 -7.20
C MET A 59 -0.97 5.22 -7.69
N ASP A 60 -0.77 5.10 -8.99
CA ASP A 60 0.55 4.92 -9.61
C ASP A 60 1.45 6.14 -9.36
N MET A 61 0.94 7.37 -9.57
CA MET A 61 1.67 8.59 -9.24
C MET A 61 2.08 8.64 -7.76
N TRP A 62 1.15 8.28 -6.86
CA TRP A 62 1.42 8.20 -5.44
C TRP A 62 2.49 7.15 -5.11
N ALA A 63 2.37 5.95 -5.67
CA ALA A 63 3.31 4.86 -5.43
C ALA A 63 4.73 5.23 -5.87
N LYS A 64 4.87 5.86 -7.04
CA LYS A 64 6.15 6.38 -7.56
C LYS A 64 6.76 7.44 -6.63
N ALA A 65 5.95 8.39 -6.16
CA ALA A 65 6.42 9.45 -5.25
C ALA A 65 6.88 8.88 -3.90
N VAL A 66 6.15 7.92 -3.34
CA VAL A 66 6.50 7.26 -2.08
C VAL A 66 7.77 6.42 -2.23
N ALA A 67 7.85 5.58 -3.27
CA ALA A 67 9.00 4.73 -3.56
C ALA A 67 10.30 5.52 -3.80
N ALA A 68 10.20 6.74 -4.31
CA ALA A 68 11.36 7.61 -4.54
C ALA A 68 11.97 8.16 -3.23
N ARG A 69 11.25 8.17 -2.10
CA ARG A 69 11.76 8.78 -0.86
C ARG A 69 12.92 7.99 -0.26
N PRO A 70 14.02 8.66 0.15
CA PRO A 70 15.17 7.99 0.76
C PRO A 70 14.82 7.17 2.00
N SER A 71 13.91 7.66 2.86
CA SER A 71 13.47 6.93 4.05
C SER A 71 12.76 5.63 3.71
N VAL A 72 11.91 5.64 2.68
CA VAL A 72 11.18 4.47 2.20
C VAL A 72 12.15 3.46 1.60
N ARG A 73 13.01 3.89 0.67
CA ARG A 73 13.99 3.01 0.01
C ARG A 73 14.88 2.23 0.96
N ARG A 74 15.29 2.85 2.08
CA ARG A 74 16.11 2.20 3.12
C ARG A 74 15.37 1.15 3.96
N THR A 75 14.04 1.05 3.79
CA THR A 75 13.17 0.16 4.57
C THR A 75 12.41 -0.85 3.71
N ILE A 76 12.66 -0.87 2.40
CA ILE A 76 12.06 -1.87 1.51
C ILE A 76 12.62 -3.23 1.88
N VAL A 77 11.71 -4.20 2.04
CA VAL A 77 12.05 -5.59 2.35
C VAL A 77 12.45 -6.29 1.06
N ASP A 78 13.48 -7.13 1.13
CA ASP A 78 13.85 -8.02 0.03
C ASP A 78 12.67 -8.90 -0.41
N GLU A 79 12.47 -9.02 -1.72
CA GLU A 79 11.30 -9.71 -2.28
C GLU A 79 11.28 -11.21 -1.95
N ALA A 80 12.43 -11.89 -2.04
CA ALA A 80 12.52 -13.31 -1.73
C ALA A 80 12.21 -13.56 -0.25
N ARG A 81 12.74 -12.71 0.64
CA ARG A 81 12.41 -12.75 2.07
C ARG A 81 10.93 -12.48 2.33
N LEU A 82 10.32 -11.55 1.59
CA LEU A 82 8.90 -11.24 1.72
C LEU A 82 8.03 -12.43 1.28
N MET A 83 8.39 -13.10 0.19
CA MET A 83 7.71 -14.29 -0.32
C MET A 83 7.82 -15.48 0.65
N ASP A 84 9.01 -15.74 1.17
CA ASP A 84 9.25 -16.79 2.16
C ASP A 84 8.34 -16.61 3.40
N ASN A 85 8.30 -15.39 3.95
CA ASN A 85 7.45 -15.05 5.10
C ASN A 85 5.95 -15.25 4.85
N TYR A 86 5.50 -15.13 3.60
CA TYR A 86 4.07 -15.19 3.24
C TYR A 86 3.63 -16.53 2.68
N SER A 87 4.57 -17.41 2.33
CA SER A 87 4.28 -18.74 1.78
C SER A 87 3.33 -19.55 2.68
N GLY A 88 3.55 -19.55 3.99
CA GLY A 88 2.70 -20.25 4.97
C GLY A 88 1.32 -19.64 5.19
N TYR A 89 1.06 -18.42 4.71
CA TYR A 89 -0.28 -17.81 4.73
C TYR A 89 -1.01 -17.94 3.39
N ALA A 90 -0.29 -18.33 2.34
CA ALA A 90 -0.76 -18.20 0.96
C ALA A 90 -1.87 -19.18 0.57
N ASP A 91 -1.95 -20.34 1.23
CA ASP A 91 -3.02 -21.33 1.00
C ASP A 91 -4.22 -21.15 1.94
N GLY A 92 -4.18 -20.16 2.84
CA GLY A 92 -5.24 -19.91 3.81
C GLY A 92 -5.32 -20.93 4.94
N SER A 93 -4.31 -21.80 5.12
CA SER A 93 -4.27 -22.83 6.18
C SER A 93 -3.86 -22.31 7.56
N ALA A 94 -3.62 -21.01 7.70
CA ALA A 94 -3.21 -20.40 8.97
C ALA A 94 -4.22 -20.70 10.10
N THR A 95 -3.72 -21.11 11.26
CA THR A 95 -4.55 -21.60 12.38
C THR A 95 -4.66 -20.62 13.55
N SER A 96 -4.31 -19.35 13.35
CA SER A 96 -4.49 -18.32 14.39
C SER A 96 -5.97 -18.15 14.73
N ASP A 97 -6.29 -17.65 15.92
CA ASP A 97 -7.69 -17.43 16.31
C ASP A 97 -8.42 -16.46 15.37
N ALA A 98 -7.69 -15.48 14.84
CA ALA A 98 -8.18 -14.60 13.78
C ALA A 98 -8.47 -15.38 12.49
N ALA A 99 -7.59 -16.27 12.06
CA ALA A 99 -7.79 -17.08 10.85
C ALA A 99 -8.96 -18.07 11.02
N LYS A 100 -9.07 -18.75 12.16
CA LYS A 100 -10.19 -19.65 12.48
C LYS A 100 -11.55 -18.94 12.45
N LYS A 101 -11.63 -17.69 12.93
CA LYS A 101 -12.86 -16.90 12.92
C LYS A 101 -13.39 -16.64 11.50
N TYR A 102 -12.51 -16.56 10.51
CA TYR A 102 -12.86 -16.20 9.13
C TYR A 102 -12.63 -17.33 8.12
N ALA A 103 -12.17 -18.50 8.57
CA ALA A 103 -12.15 -19.71 7.76
C ALA A 103 -13.59 -20.05 7.37
N LYS A 104 -13.94 -19.88 6.09
CA LYS A 104 -15.21 -20.36 5.56
C LYS A 104 -15.10 -21.88 5.39
N ASN A 105 -15.98 -22.60 6.07
CA ASN A 105 -16.24 -24.02 5.81
C ASN A 105 -16.67 -24.24 4.36
#